data_AF-A0A377A2U7-F1
#
_entry.id   AF-A0A377A2U7-F1
#
_cell.length_a   1.000
_cell.length_b   1.000
_cell.length_c   1.000
_cell.angle_alpha   90.00
_cell.angle_beta   90.00
_cell.angle_gamma   90.00
#
_symmetry.space_group_name_H-M   'P 1'
#
loop_
_entity.id
_entity.type
_entity.pdbx_description
1 polymer ?
#
loop_
_entity_poly.entity_id
_entity_poly.type
_entity_poly.pdbx_seq_one_letter_code
_entity_poly.pdbx_strand_id
1 'polypeptide(L)'
;MVESSEGPLWWQEIDVPAQGLDLTIPVDKTWNRHDLYLSTLVVRPGDKSRSATPKRAVGVLHLPLGDENRRLDLALETPAKMRPNQPLTVKIKASTKKWREA
;
A
#
# COMPACT_ATOMS: atom_id res chain seq x y z
N MET A 1 10.09 -1.41 9.87
CA MET A 1 9.46 -0.18 10.38
C MET A 1 8.44 0.34 9.39
N VAL A 2 7.56 1.24 9.82
CA VAL A 2 6.63 1.96 8.94
C VAL A 2 7.11 3.41 8.86
N GLU A 3 7.36 3.89 7.65
CA GLU A 3 7.85 5.23 7.37
C GLU A 3 6.86 6.01 6.51
N SER A 4 6.87 7.33 6.71
CA SER A 4 6.13 8.31 5.96
C SER A 4 7.05 9.45 5.51
N SER A 5 6.58 10.36 4.67
CA SER A 5 7.38 11.54 4.28
C SER A 5 7.79 12.46 5.44
N GLU A 6 7.11 12.37 6.60
CA GLU A 6 7.42 13.19 7.80
C GLU A 6 8.30 12.44 8.82
N GLY A 7 8.60 11.16 8.57
CA GLY A 7 9.41 10.33 9.44
C GLY A 7 8.80 8.96 9.77
N PRO A 8 9.47 8.19 10.64
CA PRO A 8 9.02 6.87 11.06
C PRO A 8 7.82 6.96 12.00
N LEU A 9 6.79 6.15 11.73
CA LEU A 9 5.58 6.04 12.55
C LEU A 9 5.65 4.87 13.52
N TRP A 10 6.40 3.82 13.16
CA TRP A 10 6.54 2.64 13.98
C TRP A 10 7.89 1.96 13.72
N TRP A 11 8.63 1.63 14.78
CA TRP A 11 9.94 0.98 14.72
C TRP A 11 10.02 -0.16 15.72
N GLN A 12 10.68 -1.25 15.32
CA GLN A 12 11.03 -2.35 16.20
C GLN A 12 12.30 -3.03 15.68
N GLU A 13 13.23 -3.31 16.59
CA GLU A 13 14.40 -4.16 16.33
C GLU A 13 14.04 -5.63 16.60
N ILE A 14 14.43 -6.52 15.69
CA ILE A 14 14.10 -7.95 15.73
C ILE A 14 15.27 -8.79 15.20
N ASP A 15 15.41 -9.99 15.72
CA ASP A 15 16.30 -11.01 15.17
C ASP A 15 15.60 -11.81 14.06
N VAL A 16 16.23 -11.88 12.89
CA VAL A 16 15.69 -12.60 11.73
C VAL A 16 16.44 -13.93 11.56
N PRO A 17 15.79 -15.09 11.77
CA PRO A 17 16.42 -16.40 11.59
C PRO A 17 16.55 -16.75 10.11
N ALA A 18 17.32 -17.80 9.80
CA ALA A 18 17.69 -18.17 8.43
C ALA A 18 16.49 -18.46 7.50
N GLN A 19 15.40 -18.98 8.06
CA GLN A 19 14.16 -19.33 7.35
C GLN A 19 13.23 -18.13 7.10
N GLY A 20 13.54 -16.95 7.63
CA GLY A 20 12.65 -15.78 7.61
C GLY A 20 11.77 -15.69 8.86
N LEU A 21 11.01 -14.60 8.95
CA LEU A 21 10.19 -14.26 10.11
C LEU A 21 8.90 -13.59 9.63
N ASP A 22 7.77 -14.04 10.18
CA ASP A 22 6.50 -13.33 10.09
C ASP A 22 6.35 -12.39 11.27
N LEU A 23 5.97 -11.14 11.00
CA LEU A 23 5.83 -10.09 12.01
C LEU A 23 4.47 -9.40 11.86
N THR A 24 3.73 -9.31 12.96
CA THR A 24 2.49 -8.54 13.03
C THR A 24 2.81 -7.07 13.27
N ILE A 25 2.37 -6.20 12.36
CA ILE A 25 2.57 -4.75 12.45
C ILE A 25 1.22 -4.10 12.78
N PRO A 26 1.09 -3.41 13.93
CA PRO A 26 -0.16 -2.74 14.28
C PRO A 26 -0.36 -1.52 13.39
N VAL A 27 -1.46 -1.51 12.63
CA VAL A 27 -1.85 -0.34 11.84
C VAL A 27 -2.67 0.60 12.72
N ASP A 28 -2.12 1.79 12.99
CA ASP A 28 -2.78 2.78 13.85
C ASP A 28 -3.92 3.48 13.10
N LYS A 29 -5.04 3.72 13.81
CA LYS A 29 -6.23 4.39 13.24
C LYS A 29 -5.99 5.87 12.91
N THR A 30 -4.95 6.47 13.48
CA THR A 30 -4.58 7.88 13.24
C THR A 30 -3.85 8.09 11.91
N TRP A 31 -3.40 7.01 11.26
CA TRP A 31 -2.66 7.05 9.99
C TRP A 31 -3.56 7.39 8.79
N ASN A 32 -3.97 8.65 8.70
CA ASN A 32 -4.85 9.15 7.63
C ASN A 32 -4.07 9.65 6.42
N ARG A 33 -3.20 8.80 5.86
CA ARG A 33 -2.29 9.15 4.75
C ARG A 33 -2.00 7.94 3.86
N HIS A 34 -1.55 8.18 2.62
CA HIS A 34 -1.33 7.13 1.60
C HIS A 34 0.13 6.98 1.18
N ASP A 35 1.03 7.77 1.76
CA ASP A 35 2.48 7.77 1.50
C ASP A 35 3.26 6.86 2.46
N LEU A 36 2.60 5.82 3.00
CA LEU A 36 3.22 4.91 3.96
C LEU A 36 3.98 3.78 3.27
N TYR A 37 5.17 3.49 3.78
CA TYR A 37 6.02 2.40 3.32
C TYR A 37 6.50 1.55 4.50
N LEU A 38 6.52 0.24 4.28
CA LEU A 38 7.23 -0.72 5.10
C LEU A 38 8.67 -0.75 4.65
N SER A 39 9.61 -0.48 5.54
CA SER A 39 11.05 -0.61 5.28
C SER A 39 11.70 -1.57 6.27
N THR A 40 12.63 -2.37 5.75
CA THR A 40 13.35 -3.41 6.52
C THR A 40 14.83 -3.35 6.19
N LEU A 41 15.64 -3.61 7.21
CA LEU A 41 17.09 -3.64 7.11
C LEU A 41 17.62 -4.84 7.87
N VAL A 42 18.41 -5.68 7.19
CA VAL A 42 19.12 -6.80 7.82
C VAL A 42 20.60 -6.64 7.59
N VAL A 43 21.38 -6.80 8.65
CA VAL A 43 22.84 -6.80 8.61
C VAL A 43 23.33 -8.17 9.07
N ARG A 44 24.07 -8.87 8.20
CA ARG A 44 24.76 -10.11 8.56
C ARG A 44 26.18 -9.76 9.00
N PRO A 45 26.60 -10.16 10.22
CA PRO A 45 27.97 -9.95 10.66
C PRO A 45 28.96 -10.69 9.75
N GLY A 46 30.13 -10.08 9.56
CA GLY A 46 31.23 -10.74 8.84
C GLY A 46 31.85 -11.85 9.69
N ASP A 47 32.43 -12.84 9.01
CA ASP A 47 33.18 -13.92 9.65
C ASP A 47 34.65 -13.85 9.18
N LYS A 48 35.53 -13.43 10.10
CA LYS A 48 36.97 -13.30 9.83
C LYS A 48 37.62 -14.63 9.45
N SER A 49 37.13 -15.76 9.98
CA SER A 49 37.66 -17.09 9.70
C SER A 49 37.36 -17.56 8.27
N ARG A 50 36.32 -16.99 7.66
CA ARG A 50 35.88 -17.27 6.28
C ARG A 50 36.10 -16.11 5.32
N SER A 51 36.82 -15.07 5.75
CA SER A 51 37.00 -13.80 5.01
C SER A 51 35.68 -13.19 4.51
N ALA A 52 34.57 -13.46 5.20
CA ALA A 52 33.27 -12.94 4.82
C ALA A 52 33.10 -11.54 5.40
N THR A 53 32.95 -10.53 4.54
CA THR A 53 32.70 -9.15 4.95
C THR A 53 31.25 -8.97 5.42
N PRO A 54 30.97 -8.00 6.31
CA PRO A 54 29.60 -7.66 6.69
C PRO A 54 28.75 -7.35 5.47
N LYS A 55 27.54 -7.92 5.42
CA LYS A 55 26.62 -7.73 4.29
C LYS A 55 25.31 -7.14 4.79
N ARG A 56 24.73 -6.25 3.98
CA ARG A 56 23.46 -5.59 4.24
C ARG A 56 22.43 -5.91 3.16
N ALA A 57 21.19 -6.10 3.57
CA ALA A 57 20.03 -6.27 2.68
C ALA A 57 18.90 -5.31 3.11
N VAL A 58 18.16 -4.78 2.12
CA VAL A 58 17.09 -3.79 2.32
C VAL A 58 15.85 -4.27 1.59
N GLY A 59 14.68 -4.14 2.21
CA GLY A 59 13.37 -4.34 1.57
C GLY A 59 12.46 -3.15 1.81
N VAL A 60 11.75 -2.71 0.77
CA VAL A 60 10.78 -1.61 0.82
C VAL A 60 9.49 -2.04 0.12
N LEU A 61 8.34 -1.80 0.74
CA LEU A 61 7.03 -2.14 0.20
C LEU A 61 6.01 -1.05 0.55
N HIS A 62 5.18 -0.65 -0.42
CA HIS A 62 4.08 0.30 -0.16
C HIS A 62 2.99 -0.32 0.70
N LEU A 63 2.45 0.45 1.66
CA LEU A 63 1.34 0.03 2.51
C LEU A 63 0.02 0.63 2.02
N PRO A 64 -0.84 -0.15 1.33
CA PRO A 64 -2.12 0.36 0.84
C PRO A 64 -3.13 0.53 1.97
N LEU A 65 -3.48 1.79 2.28
CA LEU A 65 -4.56 2.15 3.21
C LEU A 65 -5.80 2.72 2.49
N GLY A 66 -5.89 2.54 1.18
CA GLY A 66 -7.03 3.02 0.40
C GLY A 66 -8.26 2.14 0.61
N ASP A 67 -9.32 2.68 1.23
CA ASP A 67 -10.61 1.99 1.28
C ASP A 67 -11.38 2.16 -0.05
N GLU A 68 -11.70 1.05 -0.70
CA GLU A 68 -12.51 0.99 -1.92
C GLU A 68 -13.94 1.49 -1.71
N ASN A 69 -14.47 1.46 -0.48
CA ASN A 69 -15.80 2.04 -0.19
C ASN A 69 -15.85 3.55 -0.43
N ARG A 70 -14.69 4.23 -0.51
CA ARG A 70 -14.60 5.65 -0.86
C ARG A 70 -14.71 5.91 -2.37
N ARG A 71 -14.64 4.85 -3.19
CA ARG A 71 -14.80 4.95 -4.65
C ARG A 71 -16.27 5.02 -5.01
N LEU A 72 -16.66 6.02 -5.80
CA LEU A 72 -17.99 6.09 -6.41
C LEU A 72 -18.02 5.20 -7.65
N ASP A 73 -18.99 4.28 -7.69
CA ASP A 73 -19.32 3.53 -8.89
C ASP A 73 -20.23 4.39 -9.77
N LEU A 74 -19.62 4.99 -10.80
CA LEU A 74 -20.26 5.96 -11.68
C LEU A 74 -20.56 5.31 -13.03
N ALA A 75 -21.85 5.21 -13.35
CA ALA A 75 -22.33 4.75 -14.65
C ALA A 75 -22.82 5.93 -15.48
N LEU A 76 -22.35 6.02 -16.72
CA LEU A 76 -22.77 7.00 -17.71
C LEU A 76 -23.52 6.27 -18.82
N GLU A 77 -24.79 6.62 -19.03
CA GLU A 77 -25.56 6.10 -20.17
C GLU A 77 -25.66 7.17 -21.25
N THR A 78 -25.15 6.84 -22.42
CA THR A 78 -25.20 7.67 -23.63
C THR A 78 -25.57 6.82 -24.84
N PRO A 79 -26.18 7.41 -25.87
CA PRO A 79 -26.41 6.72 -27.14
C PRO A 79 -25.06 6.37 -27.80
N ALA A 80 -24.94 5.15 -28.32
CA ALA A 80 -23.70 4.69 -28.98
C ALA A 80 -23.37 5.44 -30.28
N LYS A 81 -24.38 6.03 -30.94
CA LYS A 81 -24.24 6.84 -32.15
C LYS A 81 -25.19 8.04 -32.06
N MET A 82 -24.76 9.18 -32.57
CA MET A 82 -25.60 10.38 -32.70
C MET A 82 -25.26 11.15 -33.98
N ARG A 83 -26.16 12.04 -34.40
CA ARG A 83 -25.91 12.97 -35.51
C ARG A 83 -25.12 14.20 -35.03
N PRO A 84 -24.26 14.79 -35.87
CA PRO A 84 -23.58 16.05 -35.55
C PRO A 84 -24.55 17.20 -35.31
N ASN A 85 -24.09 18.25 -34.61
CA ASN A 85 -24.84 19.48 -34.32
C ASN A 85 -26.18 19.24 -33.59
N GLN A 86 -26.26 18.20 -32.77
CA GLN A 86 -27.41 17.90 -31.90
C GLN A 86 -26.96 17.89 -30.43
N PRO A 87 -27.83 18.30 -29.49
CA PRO A 87 -27.50 18.21 -28.06
C PRO A 87 -27.43 16.74 -27.61
N LEU A 88 -26.35 16.36 -26.92
CA LEU A 88 -26.17 15.03 -26.34
C LEU A 88 -26.70 15.00 -24.90
N THR A 89 -27.60 14.07 -24.60
CA THR A 89 -28.03 13.78 -23.23
C THR A 89 -27.17 12.67 -22.64
N VAL A 90 -26.60 12.93 -21.46
CA VAL A 90 -25.84 11.95 -20.66
C VAL A 90 -26.60 11.68 -19.38
N LYS A 91 -27.01 10.43 -19.15
CA LYS A 91 -27.58 10.04 -17.85
C LYS A 91 -26.45 9.58 -16.94
N ILE A 92 -26.45 10.09 -15.72
CA ILE A 92 -25.42 9.82 -14.72
C ILE A 92 -26.07 9.08 -13.56
N LYS A 93 -25.48 7.95 -13.17
CA LYS A 93 -25.87 7.21 -11.97
C LYS A 93 -24.64 7.00 -11.09
N ALA A 94 -24.66 7.56 -9.90
CA ALA A 94 -23.66 7.30 -8.87
C ALA A 94 -24.21 6.29 -7.87
N SER A 95 -23.39 5.31 -7.51
CA SER A 95 -23.70 4.36 -6.44
C SER A 95 -22.44 4.01 -5.65
N THR A 96 -22.62 3.46 -4.46
CA THR A 96 -21.52 2.93 -3.66
C THR A 96 -21.70 1.42 -3.55
N LYS A 97 -20.64 0.67 -3.85
CA LYS A 97 -20.66 -0.78 -3.67
C LYS A 97 -20.30 -1.05 -2.22
N LYS A 98 -21.25 -1.53 -1.41
CA LYS A 98 -20.93 -2.00 -0.05
C LYS A 98 -20.06 -3.25 -0.16
N TRP A 99 -18.84 -3.20 0.36
CA TRP A 99 -18.00 -4.38 0.55
C TRP A 99 -18.77 -5.43 1.39
N ARG A 100 -18.83 -6.68 0.93
CA ARG A 100 -19.37 -7.79 1.72
C ARG A 100 -18.21 -8.34 2.55
N GLU A 101 -18.33 -8.27 3.88
CA GLU A 101 -17.44 -9.02 4.78
C GLU A 101 -17.55 -10.53 4.47
N ALA A 102 -16.41 -11.19 4.40
CA ALA A 102 -16.26 -12.64 4.36
C ALA A 102 -15.76 -13.11 5.73
#